data_AF-A0A6M2CXE3-F1
#
_entry.id   AF-A0A6M2CXE3-F1
#
_cell.length_a   1.000
_cell.length_b   1.000
_cell.length_c   1.000
_cell.angle_alpha   90.00
_cell.angle_beta   90.00
_cell.angle_gamma   90.00
#
_symmetry.space_group_name_H-M   'P 1'
#
loop_
_entity.id
_entity.type
_entity.pdbx_description
1 polymer ?
#
loop_
_entity_poly.entity_id
_entity_poly.type
_entity_poly.pdbx_seq_one_letter_code
_entity_poly.pdbx_strand_id
1 'polypeptide(L)'
;MIARRINKLFKKAVLLFSGDSKLWLSHIDFCVRMGWNHVVGTLYTRMLNLHSHRPEIWVAAAKWQLECNSSPEMARKLLQRGLLFNNKSSLLWHEYFRMELIFVDKMRKRKIVLGIEEKEDGAEAEDAVLKVKIPSLVYGAAVKSIPDIEFALSFLPICDAFDFAHHLAEQILQDVQARHPNQERMWDAVARRQLLSKHGTLSLVENVVCSDKKGAAAARAIFEQALVRLPTETMWKLYIQFQLELLEQSSSEKQAAKRLRQVVNLMQRASSEELLTFEHHQEWVKLLQNCKEHDAALACAQASVKRWAKSVEAWLLLLELLIGRGPGAEDALKAFEDALSAISKQESLPVWRRATEFLSSEVPEETIPFLEKALFYPNDVCIWAKEKLLELKCLYHGYNAARKFYKRMLNLKPLSVNFFQRMIDLENSRVQPDADNLRSYFEHAVAEFGGSNVDVWMKYILFELKHPEGKPEQAGVLYHRAVKTLDDDLTNHFISAYSLMDTRKL
;
A
#
# COMPACT_ATOMS: atom_id res chain seq x y z
N MET A 1 -45.21 -9.45 30.86
CA MET A 1 -45.17 -8.17 31.63
C MET A 1 -43.82 -7.44 31.53
N ILE A 2 -42.70 -8.17 31.51
CA ILE A 2 -41.31 -7.63 31.46
C ILE A 2 -41.01 -6.88 30.15
N ALA A 3 -41.36 -7.44 28.99
CA ALA A 3 -41.09 -6.81 27.69
C ALA A 3 -41.72 -5.41 27.52
N ARG A 4 -42.92 -5.19 28.10
CA ARG A 4 -43.57 -3.86 28.09
C ARG A 4 -42.85 -2.84 28.96
N ARG A 5 -42.20 -3.27 30.07
CA ARG A 5 -41.38 -2.40 30.93
C ARG A 5 -40.08 -2.01 30.24
N ILE A 6 -39.42 -2.98 29.58
CA ILE A 6 -38.23 -2.74 28.75
C ILE A 6 -38.53 -1.76 27.61
N ASN A 7 -39.67 -1.92 26.92
CA ASN A 7 -40.10 -0.95 25.90
C ASN A 7 -40.35 0.47 26.46
N LYS A 8 -40.93 0.59 27.66
CA LYS A 8 -41.09 1.89 28.32
C LYS A 8 -39.74 2.53 28.68
N LEU A 9 -38.76 1.73 29.11
CA LEU A 9 -37.40 2.19 29.37
C LEU A 9 -36.74 2.70 28.09
N PHE A 10 -36.78 1.92 27.01
CA PHE A 10 -36.25 2.34 25.71
C PHE A 10 -36.92 3.60 25.20
N LYS A 11 -38.25 3.72 25.29
CA LYS A 11 -38.97 4.95 24.92
C LYS A 11 -38.48 6.18 25.69
N LYS A 12 -38.16 6.04 26.98
CA LYS A 12 -37.58 7.14 27.78
C LYS A 12 -36.14 7.43 27.36
N ALA A 13 -35.33 6.39 27.18
CA ALA A 13 -33.93 6.53 26.79
C ALA A 13 -33.79 7.21 25.41
N VAL A 14 -34.61 6.82 24.45
CA VAL A 14 -34.66 7.37 23.10
C VAL A 14 -35.11 8.84 23.07
N LEU A 15 -35.98 9.25 24.01
CA LEU A 15 -36.36 10.67 24.15
C LEU A 15 -35.26 11.51 24.78
N LEU A 16 -34.49 10.95 25.73
CA LEU A 16 -33.40 11.64 26.40
C LEU A 16 -32.15 11.76 25.52
N PHE A 17 -31.85 10.69 24.76
CA PHE A 17 -30.70 10.61 23.87
C PHE A 17 -31.16 10.53 22.41
N SER A 18 -31.92 11.54 21.98
CA SER A 18 -32.51 11.58 20.63
C SER A 18 -31.48 11.57 19.51
N GLY A 19 -30.23 11.95 19.79
CA GLY A 19 -29.10 11.95 18.86
C GLY A 19 -28.43 10.58 18.65
N ASP A 20 -28.62 9.61 19.54
CA ASP A 20 -27.88 8.34 19.49
C ASP A 20 -28.56 7.29 18.61
N SER A 21 -28.12 7.21 17.35
CA SER A 21 -28.63 6.26 16.37
C SER A 21 -28.50 4.79 16.79
N LYS A 22 -27.50 4.43 17.62
CA LYS A 22 -27.30 3.03 18.07
C LYS A 22 -28.37 2.62 19.08
N LEU A 23 -28.78 3.56 19.94
CA LEU A 23 -29.86 3.34 20.90
C LEU A 23 -31.20 3.12 20.20
N TRP A 24 -31.48 3.91 19.16
CA TRP A 24 -32.68 3.72 18.33
C TRP A 24 -32.70 2.34 17.65
N LEU A 25 -31.58 1.93 17.03
CA LEU A 25 -31.48 0.61 16.38
C LEU A 25 -31.64 -0.54 17.39
N SER A 26 -31.05 -0.42 18.59
CA SER A 26 -31.21 -1.41 19.67
C SER A 26 -32.66 -1.54 20.14
N HIS A 27 -33.40 -0.41 20.19
CA HIS A 27 -34.83 -0.41 20.51
C HIS A 27 -35.66 -1.06 19.40
N ILE A 28 -35.31 -0.80 18.14
CA ILE A 28 -35.93 -1.41 16.98
C ILE A 28 -35.71 -2.92 16.96
N ASP A 29 -34.48 -3.40 17.15
CA ASP A 29 -34.13 -4.82 17.22
C ASP A 29 -34.91 -5.54 18.32
N PHE A 30 -35.03 -4.92 19.49
CA PHE A 30 -35.85 -5.43 20.57
C PHE A 30 -37.33 -5.53 20.13
N CYS A 31 -37.88 -4.51 19.49
CA CYS A 31 -39.26 -4.52 19.02
C CYS A 31 -39.51 -5.57 17.90
N VAL A 32 -38.52 -5.81 17.03
CA VAL A 32 -38.56 -6.85 16.00
C VAL A 32 -38.59 -8.24 16.62
N ARG A 33 -37.70 -8.53 17.59
CA ARG A 33 -37.68 -9.83 18.31
C ARG A 33 -38.99 -10.12 19.05
N MET A 34 -39.69 -9.07 19.48
CA MET A 34 -40.98 -9.20 20.17
C MET A 34 -42.18 -9.29 19.20
N GLY A 35 -41.98 -9.21 17.88
CA GLY A 35 -43.04 -9.28 16.87
C GLY A 35 -43.93 -8.04 16.79
N TRP A 36 -43.50 -6.89 17.33
CA TRP A 36 -44.31 -5.68 17.38
C TRP A 36 -44.13 -4.80 16.13
N ASN A 37 -44.48 -5.34 14.96
CA ASN A 37 -44.23 -4.70 13.66
C ASN A 37 -44.84 -3.29 13.54
N HIS A 38 -46.04 -3.06 14.09
CA HIS A 38 -46.67 -1.74 14.10
C HIS A 38 -45.85 -0.71 14.90
N VAL A 39 -45.26 -1.10 16.03
CA VAL A 39 -44.40 -0.23 16.85
C VAL A 39 -43.12 0.08 16.10
N VAL A 40 -42.51 -0.92 15.45
CA VAL A 40 -41.28 -0.75 14.66
C VAL A 40 -41.49 0.27 13.53
N GLY A 41 -42.59 0.17 12.78
CA GLY A 41 -42.93 1.14 11.74
C GLY A 41 -43.02 2.58 12.28
N THR A 42 -43.67 2.77 13.45
CA THR A 42 -43.75 4.09 14.11
C THR A 42 -42.42 4.59 14.67
N LEU A 43 -41.52 3.67 15.08
CA LEU A 43 -40.19 4.03 15.56
C LEU A 43 -39.30 4.47 14.41
N TYR A 44 -39.33 3.75 13.28
CA TYR A 44 -38.60 4.16 12.07
C TYR A 44 -39.09 5.51 11.55
N THR A 45 -40.39 5.78 11.49
CA THR A 45 -40.87 7.10 11.02
C THR A 45 -40.41 8.25 11.93
N ARG A 46 -40.40 8.04 13.25
CA ARG A 46 -39.85 9.02 14.21
C ARG A 46 -38.35 9.20 14.06
N MET A 47 -37.61 8.09 13.95
CA MET A 47 -36.16 8.09 13.78
C MET A 47 -35.74 8.79 12.47
N LEU A 48 -36.47 8.55 11.37
CA LEU A 48 -36.21 9.16 10.06
C LEU A 48 -36.51 10.66 10.04
N ASN A 49 -37.51 11.13 10.81
CA ASN A 49 -37.76 12.56 10.93
C ASN A 49 -36.64 13.29 11.69
N LEU A 50 -35.98 12.64 12.65
CA LEU A 50 -34.89 13.22 13.43
C LEU A 50 -33.52 13.09 12.74
N HIS A 51 -33.31 12.00 12.01
CA HIS A 51 -32.03 11.67 11.36
C HIS A 51 -32.15 11.57 9.83
N SER A 52 -32.89 12.50 9.21
CA SER A 52 -33.15 12.50 7.76
C SER A 52 -31.89 12.59 6.89
N HIS A 53 -30.81 13.18 7.42
CA HIS A 53 -29.52 13.37 6.75
C HIS A 53 -28.63 12.10 6.72
N ARG A 54 -29.02 11.02 7.42
CA ARG A 54 -28.20 9.80 7.52
C ARG A 54 -28.73 8.71 6.60
N PRO A 55 -28.05 8.40 5.48
CA PRO A 55 -28.55 7.41 4.51
C PRO A 55 -28.62 5.98 5.10
N GLU A 56 -27.77 5.63 6.07
CA GLU A 56 -27.79 4.31 6.71
C GLU A 56 -29.15 3.95 7.31
N ILE A 57 -29.83 4.94 7.89
CA ILE A 57 -31.09 4.74 8.62
C ILE A 57 -32.25 4.51 7.66
N TRP A 58 -32.24 5.22 6.52
CA TRP A 58 -33.19 5.01 5.42
C TRP A 58 -33.06 3.60 4.84
N VAL A 59 -31.82 3.11 4.65
CA VAL A 59 -31.57 1.74 4.19
C VAL A 59 -32.04 0.70 5.21
N ALA A 60 -31.73 0.89 6.50
CA ALA A 60 -32.19 -0.02 7.55
C ALA A 60 -33.73 -0.11 7.60
N ALA A 61 -34.42 1.03 7.48
CA ALA A 61 -35.87 1.09 7.44
C ALA A 61 -36.45 0.37 6.20
N ALA A 62 -35.84 0.57 5.03
CA ALA A 62 -36.27 -0.07 3.79
C ALA A 62 -36.07 -1.59 3.80
N LYS A 63 -34.92 -2.07 4.31
CA LYS A 63 -34.64 -3.50 4.49
C LYS A 63 -35.64 -4.16 5.42
N TRP A 64 -35.92 -3.53 6.57
CA TRP A 64 -36.92 -4.03 7.50
C TRP A 64 -38.31 -4.16 6.86
N GLN A 65 -38.75 -3.16 6.07
CA GLN A 65 -40.03 -3.23 5.36
C GLN A 65 -40.08 -4.35 4.31
N LEU A 66 -38.95 -4.62 3.64
CA LEU A 66 -38.84 -5.66 2.62
C LEU A 66 -38.85 -7.08 3.22
N GLU A 67 -38.17 -7.27 4.36
CA GLU A 67 -37.98 -8.58 5.01
C GLU A 67 -39.13 -8.94 5.96
N CYS A 68 -39.53 -8.02 6.83
CA CYS A 68 -40.48 -8.31 7.92
C CYS A 68 -41.92 -7.97 7.55
N ASN A 69 -42.16 -6.99 6.68
CA ASN A 69 -43.51 -6.49 6.36
C ASN A 69 -43.97 -6.83 4.93
N SER A 70 -43.14 -7.53 4.14
CA SER A 70 -43.43 -7.96 2.75
C SER A 70 -44.03 -6.86 1.85
N SER A 71 -43.71 -5.60 2.12
CA SER A 71 -44.35 -4.43 1.50
C SER A 71 -43.34 -3.67 0.62
N PRO A 72 -43.06 -4.14 -0.61
CA PRO A 72 -42.08 -3.53 -1.50
C PRO A 72 -42.44 -2.08 -1.88
N GLU A 73 -43.74 -1.76 -1.96
CA GLU A 73 -44.21 -0.40 -2.25
C GLU A 73 -43.85 0.60 -1.15
N MET A 74 -43.93 0.18 0.12
CA MET A 74 -43.55 1.05 1.24
C MET A 74 -42.04 1.23 1.30
N ALA A 75 -41.26 0.17 1.00
CA ALA A 75 -39.81 0.27 0.86
C ALA A 75 -39.42 1.23 -0.27
N ARG A 76 -40.08 1.14 -1.45
CA ARG A 76 -39.91 2.08 -2.57
C ARG A 76 -40.17 3.53 -2.15
N LYS A 77 -41.31 3.80 -1.52
CA LYS A 77 -41.66 5.17 -1.06
C LYS A 77 -40.65 5.72 -0.05
N LEU A 78 -40.16 4.88 0.87
CA LEU A 78 -39.15 5.29 1.85
C LEU A 78 -37.81 5.61 1.18
N LEU A 79 -37.36 4.78 0.24
CA LEU A 79 -36.10 5.01 -0.47
C LEU A 79 -36.18 6.24 -1.38
N GLN A 80 -37.27 6.42 -2.11
CA GLN A 80 -37.52 7.63 -2.90
C GLN A 80 -37.52 8.89 -2.03
N ARG A 81 -38.18 8.85 -0.86
CA ARG A 81 -38.16 9.95 0.10
C ARG A 81 -36.75 10.19 0.66
N GLY A 82 -35.99 9.14 0.95
CA GLY A 82 -34.59 9.24 1.39
C GLY A 82 -33.68 9.89 0.35
N LEU A 83 -33.90 9.58 -0.92
CA LEU A 83 -33.17 10.17 -2.05
C LEU A 83 -33.47 11.66 -2.24
N LEU A 84 -34.64 12.15 -1.82
CA LEU A 84 -34.92 13.60 -1.83
C LEU A 84 -34.02 14.37 -0.86
N PHE A 85 -33.67 13.78 0.28
CA PHE A 85 -32.78 14.41 1.27
C PHE A 85 -31.31 14.16 0.98
N ASN A 86 -30.96 12.99 0.44
CA ASN A 86 -29.58 12.53 0.27
C ASN A 86 -29.33 12.04 -1.17
N ASN A 87 -29.58 12.90 -2.15
CA ASN A 87 -29.47 12.56 -3.57
C ASN A 87 -28.04 12.21 -4.06
N LYS A 88 -27.01 12.62 -3.30
CA LYS A 88 -25.60 12.30 -3.56
C LYS A 88 -25.11 11.04 -2.85
N SER A 89 -25.98 10.35 -2.09
CA SER A 89 -25.57 9.13 -1.39
C SER A 89 -25.58 7.94 -2.35
N SER A 90 -24.39 7.40 -2.64
CA SER A 90 -24.24 6.18 -3.44
C SER A 90 -25.01 5.01 -2.83
N LEU A 91 -24.86 4.82 -1.52
CA LEU A 91 -25.50 3.74 -0.73
C LEU A 91 -27.02 3.68 -0.89
N LEU A 92 -27.71 4.83 -0.94
CA LEU A 92 -29.17 4.86 -1.15
C LEU A 92 -29.58 4.47 -2.56
N TRP A 93 -28.83 4.93 -3.57
CA TRP A 93 -29.07 4.54 -4.95
C TRP A 93 -28.83 3.04 -5.17
N HIS A 94 -27.77 2.49 -4.57
CA HIS A 94 -27.49 1.05 -4.62
C HIS A 94 -28.58 0.23 -3.96
N GLU A 95 -29.04 0.61 -2.78
CA GLU A 95 -30.11 -0.11 -2.08
C GLU A 95 -31.44 0.00 -2.84
N TYR A 96 -31.74 1.16 -3.41
CA TYR A 96 -32.95 1.35 -4.22
C TYR A 96 -32.93 0.48 -5.47
N PHE A 97 -31.83 0.48 -6.22
CA PHE A 97 -31.64 -0.38 -7.37
C PHE A 97 -31.71 -1.88 -7.00
N ARG A 98 -31.04 -2.29 -5.92
CA ARG A 98 -31.07 -3.66 -5.40
C ARG A 98 -32.48 -4.09 -5.00
N MET A 99 -33.23 -3.23 -4.32
CA MET A 99 -34.61 -3.50 -3.90
C MET A 99 -35.53 -3.72 -5.11
N GLU A 100 -35.40 -2.90 -6.15
CA GLU A 100 -36.16 -3.09 -7.40
C GLU A 100 -35.81 -4.42 -8.07
N LEU A 101 -34.53 -4.81 -8.13
CA LEU A 101 -34.13 -6.11 -8.66
C LEU A 101 -34.69 -7.28 -7.84
N ILE A 102 -34.68 -7.21 -6.51
CA ILE A 102 -35.30 -8.21 -5.64
C ILE A 102 -36.81 -8.30 -5.89
N PHE A 103 -37.47 -7.16 -6.10
CA PHE A 103 -38.89 -7.13 -6.41
C PHE A 103 -39.18 -7.82 -7.75
N VAL A 104 -38.41 -7.52 -8.80
CA VAL A 104 -38.52 -8.18 -10.11
C VAL A 104 -38.30 -9.68 -10.00
N ASP A 105 -37.27 -10.12 -9.26
CA ASP A 105 -37.00 -11.55 -9.04
C ASP A 105 -38.16 -12.26 -8.32
N LYS A 106 -38.68 -11.65 -7.24
CA LYS A 106 -39.85 -12.18 -6.51
C LYS A 106 -41.07 -12.29 -7.42
N MET A 107 -41.32 -11.31 -8.29
CA MET A 107 -42.43 -11.37 -9.24
C MET A 107 -42.23 -12.47 -10.28
N ARG A 108 -41.02 -12.61 -10.83
CA ARG A 108 -40.68 -13.67 -11.80
C ARG A 108 -40.89 -15.06 -11.20
N LYS A 109 -40.38 -15.31 -9.99
CA LYS A 109 -40.55 -16.58 -9.28
C LYS A 109 -42.01 -16.87 -8.96
N ARG A 110 -42.80 -15.86 -8.57
CA ARG A 110 -44.25 -16.01 -8.37
C ARG A 110 -44.98 -16.37 -9.67
N LYS A 111 -44.63 -15.75 -10.80
CA LYS A 111 -45.24 -16.06 -12.11
C LYS A 111 -44.97 -17.52 -12.51
N ILE A 112 -43.74 -18.00 -12.31
CA ILE A 112 -43.35 -19.40 -12.58
C ILE A 112 -44.15 -20.36 -11.69
N VAL A 113 -44.28 -20.08 -10.39
CA VAL A 113 -45.01 -20.94 -9.44
C VAL A 113 -46.51 -20.98 -9.73
N LEU A 114 -47.10 -19.88 -10.20
CA LEU A 114 -48.52 -19.78 -10.52
C LEU A 114 -48.91 -20.47 -11.84
N GLY A 115 -47.95 -21.03 -12.59
CA GLY A 115 -48.23 -21.80 -13.81
C GLY A 115 -48.92 -20.97 -14.91
N ILE A 116 -48.74 -19.66 -14.90
CA ILE A 116 -49.19 -18.79 -15.99
C ILE A 116 -48.23 -19.06 -17.15
N GLU A 117 -48.51 -20.13 -17.90
CA GLU A 117 -47.92 -20.36 -19.23
C GLU A 117 -48.14 -19.13 -20.09
N GLU A 118 -47.15 -18.82 -20.92
CA GLU A 118 -47.17 -17.75 -21.91
C GLU A 118 -48.33 -17.96 -22.89
N LYS A 119 -49.55 -17.55 -22.51
CA LYS A 119 -50.56 -17.20 -23.50
C LYS A 119 -50.14 -15.86 -24.08
N GLU A 120 -49.91 -15.87 -25.39
CA GLU A 120 -49.54 -14.74 -26.24
C GLU A 120 -50.63 -13.65 -26.30
N ASP A 121 -51.03 -13.09 -25.15
CA ASP A 121 -51.79 -11.84 -25.11
C ASP A 121 -50.79 -10.70 -24.95
N GLY A 122 -50.60 -9.94 -26.02
CA GLY A 122 -49.59 -8.87 -26.17
C GLY A 122 -49.60 -7.74 -25.11
N ALA A 123 -50.56 -7.73 -24.19
CA ALA A 123 -50.59 -6.82 -23.04
C ALA A 123 -49.67 -7.26 -21.87
N GLU A 124 -49.37 -8.55 -21.72
CA GLU A 124 -48.54 -9.05 -20.60
C GLU A 124 -47.03 -8.98 -20.85
N ALA A 125 -46.62 -9.02 -22.12
CA ALA A 125 -45.24 -8.76 -22.51
C ALA A 125 -44.83 -7.32 -22.15
N GLU A 126 -45.74 -6.35 -22.27
CA GLU A 126 -45.51 -4.96 -21.87
C GLU A 126 -45.26 -4.84 -20.36
N ASP A 127 -45.97 -5.56 -19.50
CA ASP A 127 -45.84 -5.44 -18.03
C ASP A 127 -44.57 -6.12 -17.48
N ALA A 128 -44.07 -7.17 -18.13
CA ALA A 128 -42.76 -7.76 -17.83
C ALA A 128 -41.60 -6.88 -18.34
N VAL A 129 -41.76 -6.30 -19.53
CA VAL A 129 -40.82 -5.32 -20.13
C VAL A 129 -40.81 -4.00 -19.34
N LEU A 130 -41.94 -3.56 -18.79
CA LEU A 130 -42.06 -2.40 -17.90
C LEU A 130 -41.34 -2.59 -16.57
N LYS A 131 -41.22 -3.83 -16.07
CA LYS A 131 -40.59 -4.12 -14.76
C LYS A 131 -39.06 -4.13 -14.80
N VAL A 132 -38.43 -4.52 -15.91
CA VAL A 132 -36.96 -4.36 -16.12
C VAL A 132 -36.60 -2.89 -16.41
N LYS A 133 -37.55 -2.11 -16.96
CA LYS A 133 -37.38 -0.66 -17.18
C LYS A 133 -37.26 0.12 -15.86
N ILE A 134 -37.83 -0.35 -14.75
CA ILE A 134 -37.73 0.39 -13.48
C ILE A 134 -36.28 0.43 -12.97
N PRO A 135 -35.55 -0.70 -12.80
CA PRO A 135 -34.13 -0.67 -12.48
C PRO A 135 -33.29 0.19 -13.43
N SER A 136 -33.55 0.15 -14.76
CA SER A 136 -32.78 0.96 -15.71
C SER A 136 -33.08 2.47 -15.57
N LEU A 137 -34.33 2.85 -15.30
CA LEU A 137 -34.70 4.24 -14.98
C LEU A 137 -34.06 4.71 -13.67
N VAL A 138 -34.00 3.84 -12.66
CA VAL A 138 -33.32 4.14 -11.38
C VAL A 138 -31.84 4.38 -11.61
N TYR A 139 -31.17 3.53 -12.38
CA TYR A 139 -29.78 3.71 -12.77
C TYR A 139 -29.57 5.03 -13.54
N GLY A 140 -30.41 5.32 -14.53
CA GLY A 140 -30.33 6.58 -15.29
C GLY A 140 -30.52 7.82 -14.41
N ALA A 141 -31.40 7.77 -13.40
CA ALA A 141 -31.58 8.85 -12.43
C ALA A 141 -30.38 8.98 -11.47
N ALA A 142 -29.80 7.84 -11.06
CA ALA A 142 -28.64 7.80 -10.17
C ALA A 142 -27.41 8.43 -10.84
N VAL A 143 -27.11 8.03 -12.07
CA VAL A 143 -25.99 8.55 -12.87
C VAL A 143 -26.13 10.05 -13.15
N LYS A 144 -27.35 10.54 -13.40
CA LYS A 144 -27.60 11.99 -13.53
C LYS A 144 -27.30 12.75 -12.24
N SER A 145 -27.53 12.11 -11.10
CA SER A 145 -27.30 12.73 -9.78
C SER A 145 -25.82 12.66 -9.36
N ILE A 146 -25.12 11.59 -9.76
CA ILE A 146 -23.70 11.36 -9.46
C ILE A 146 -23.01 10.93 -10.77
N PRO A 147 -22.46 11.89 -11.55
CA PRO A 147 -21.83 11.61 -12.84
C PRO A 147 -20.38 11.12 -12.64
N ASP A 148 -20.24 10.00 -11.92
CA ASP A 148 -18.96 9.34 -11.66
C ASP A 148 -18.95 7.91 -12.23
N ILE A 149 -17.81 7.47 -12.75
CA ILE A 149 -17.65 6.17 -13.41
C ILE A 149 -17.55 5.07 -12.38
N GLU A 150 -16.81 5.28 -11.28
CA GLU A 150 -16.73 4.27 -10.22
C GLU A 150 -18.12 4.01 -9.64
N PHE A 151 -18.90 5.07 -9.45
CA PHE A 151 -20.30 4.95 -9.09
C PHE A 151 -21.13 4.19 -10.13
N ALA A 152 -21.05 4.51 -11.42
CA ALA A 152 -21.80 3.79 -12.45
C ALA A 152 -21.41 2.30 -12.54
N LEU A 153 -20.12 1.98 -12.42
CA LEU A 153 -19.60 0.61 -12.45
C LEU A 153 -19.99 -0.20 -11.20
N SER A 154 -20.16 0.46 -10.05
CA SER A 154 -20.55 -0.21 -8.80
C SER A 154 -21.97 -0.83 -8.82
N PHE A 155 -22.79 -0.55 -9.85
CA PHE A 155 -24.05 -1.25 -10.08
C PHE A 155 -23.87 -2.66 -10.69
N LEU A 156 -22.76 -2.92 -11.39
CA LEU A 156 -22.52 -4.21 -12.06
C LEU A 156 -22.45 -5.40 -11.10
N PRO A 157 -21.74 -5.35 -9.95
CA PRO A 157 -21.75 -6.43 -8.97
C PRO A 157 -23.14 -6.68 -8.37
N ILE A 158 -24.04 -5.69 -8.37
CA ILE A 158 -25.42 -5.86 -7.90
C ILE A 158 -26.21 -6.68 -8.92
N CYS A 159 -26.01 -6.42 -10.22
CA CYS A 159 -26.61 -7.21 -11.30
C CYS A 159 -26.16 -8.68 -11.26
N ASP A 160 -24.91 -8.96 -10.88
CA ASP A 160 -24.37 -10.33 -10.79
C ASP A 160 -25.10 -11.26 -9.83
N ALA A 161 -25.80 -10.69 -8.84
CA ALA A 161 -26.60 -11.48 -7.92
C ALA A 161 -27.90 -12.04 -8.56
N PHE A 162 -28.24 -11.64 -9.79
CA PHE A 162 -29.51 -11.96 -10.45
C PHE A 162 -29.32 -12.49 -11.87
N ASP A 163 -29.75 -13.73 -12.11
CA ASP A 163 -29.58 -14.41 -13.41
C ASP A 163 -30.26 -13.73 -14.60
N PHE A 164 -31.27 -12.86 -14.38
CA PHE A 164 -31.93 -12.13 -15.47
C PHE A 164 -31.34 -10.73 -15.73
N ALA A 165 -30.45 -10.25 -14.87
CA ALA A 165 -29.94 -8.88 -14.95
C ALA A 165 -28.77 -8.71 -15.94
N HIS A 166 -28.45 -9.72 -16.74
CA HIS A 166 -27.39 -9.68 -17.75
C HIS A 166 -27.62 -8.54 -18.77
N HIS A 167 -28.83 -8.43 -19.33
CA HIS A 167 -29.18 -7.37 -20.26
C HIS A 167 -29.11 -5.97 -19.64
N LEU A 168 -29.42 -5.86 -18.34
CA LEU A 168 -29.30 -4.59 -17.62
C LEU A 168 -27.82 -4.22 -17.40
N ALA A 169 -26.97 -5.18 -17.07
CA ALA A 169 -25.53 -4.98 -16.97
C ALA A 169 -24.90 -4.57 -18.32
N GLU A 170 -25.38 -5.16 -19.42
CA GLU A 170 -25.00 -4.77 -20.79
C GLU A 170 -25.38 -3.31 -21.08
N GLN A 171 -26.62 -2.92 -20.79
CA GLN A 171 -27.09 -1.54 -20.97
C GLN A 171 -26.28 -0.54 -20.14
N ILE A 172 -25.93 -0.89 -18.90
CA ILE A 172 -25.08 -0.06 -18.04
C ILE A 172 -23.70 0.14 -18.68
N LEU A 173 -23.09 -0.92 -19.23
CA LEU A 173 -21.79 -0.83 -19.88
C LEU A 173 -21.83 0.01 -21.17
N GLN A 174 -22.87 -0.14 -22.00
CA GLN A 174 -23.06 0.69 -23.20
C GLN A 174 -23.19 2.18 -22.83
N ASP A 175 -23.95 2.47 -21.78
CA ASP A 175 -24.13 3.84 -21.28
C ASP A 175 -22.82 4.42 -20.70
N VAL A 176 -22.06 3.64 -19.92
CA VAL A 176 -20.74 4.06 -19.41
C VAL A 176 -19.75 4.33 -20.55
N GLN A 177 -19.75 3.48 -21.58
CA GLN A 177 -18.91 3.65 -22.76
C GLN A 177 -19.28 4.90 -23.58
N ALA A 178 -20.57 5.16 -23.77
CA ALA A 178 -21.05 6.33 -24.48
C ALA A 178 -20.72 7.64 -23.73
N ARG A 179 -20.81 7.63 -22.39
CA ARG A 179 -20.55 8.81 -21.55
C ARG A 179 -19.06 9.09 -21.33
N HIS A 180 -18.23 8.05 -21.25
CA HIS A 180 -16.82 8.19 -20.89
C HIS A 180 -15.87 7.41 -21.82
N PRO A 181 -15.88 7.70 -23.14
CA PRO A 181 -15.09 6.96 -24.14
C PRO A 181 -13.57 7.04 -23.93
N ASN A 182 -13.09 8.10 -23.27
CA ASN A 182 -11.68 8.41 -23.12
C ASN A 182 -11.12 8.02 -21.74
N GLN A 183 -11.87 7.27 -20.92
CA GLN A 183 -11.42 6.87 -19.61
C GLN A 183 -10.99 5.41 -19.55
N GLU A 184 -9.86 5.18 -18.88
CA GLU A 184 -9.18 3.89 -18.82
C GLU A 184 -9.95 2.84 -18.03
N ARG A 185 -10.62 3.26 -16.96
CA ARG A 185 -11.42 2.39 -16.08
C ARG A 185 -12.60 1.74 -16.78
N MET A 186 -13.17 2.41 -17.78
CA MET A 186 -14.28 1.86 -18.58
C MET A 186 -13.82 0.63 -19.36
N TRP A 187 -12.66 0.71 -20.02
CA TRP A 187 -12.08 -0.40 -20.78
C TRP A 187 -11.75 -1.61 -19.89
N ASP A 188 -11.21 -1.37 -18.69
CA ASP A 188 -10.95 -2.40 -17.69
C ASP A 188 -12.25 -3.11 -17.25
N ALA A 189 -13.31 -2.36 -16.93
CA ALA A 189 -14.58 -2.92 -16.53
C ALA A 189 -15.25 -3.77 -17.63
N VAL A 190 -15.21 -3.29 -18.89
CA VAL A 190 -15.74 -4.03 -20.05
C VAL A 190 -14.94 -5.32 -20.28
N ALA A 191 -13.61 -5.25 -20.22
CA ALA A 191 -12.75 -6.42 -20.41
C ALA A 191 -12.95 -7.48 -19.30
N ARG A 192 -13.08 -7.05 -18.04
CA ARG A 192 -13.36 -7.95 -16.89
C ARG A 192 -14.74 -8.57 -16.96
N ARG A 193 -15.76 -7.83 -17.41
CA ARG A 193 -17.10 -8.37 -17.63
C ARG A 193 -17.10 -9.47 -18.69
N GLN A 194 -16.38 -9.24 -19.79
CA GLN A 194 -16.27 -10.21 -20.89
C GLN A 194 -15.60 -11.52 -20.43
N LEU A 195 -14.71 -11.47 -19.43
CA LEU A 195 -14.15 -12.67 -18.81
C LEU A 195 -15.20 -13.47 -18.02
N LEU A 196 -16.08 -12.79 -17.29
CA LEU A 196 -17.10 -13.40 -16.42
C LEU A 196 -18.34 -13.89 -17.17
N SER A 197 -18.62 -13.34 -18.36
CA SER A 197 -19.82 -13.70 -19.13
C SER A 197 -19.81 -15.18 -19.53
N LYS A 198 -20.73 -15.95 -18.96
CA LYS A 198 -21.04 -17.34 -19.36
C LYS A 198 -21.92 -17.38 -20.62
N HIS A 199 -22.59 -16.28 -20.96
CA HIS A 199 -23.51 -16.16 -22.07
C HIS A 199 -22.91 -15.29 -23.18
N GLY A 200 -22.17 -15.90 -24.10
CA GLY A 200 -21.82 -15.30 -25.38
C GLY A 200 -20.99 -14.01 -25.35
N THR A 201 -20.47 -13.64 -26.51
CA THR A 201 -19.68 -12.43 -26.71
C THR A 201 -20.57 -11.20 -26.51
N LEU A 202 -20.26 -10.34 -25.54
CA LEU A 202 -20.92 -9.05 -25.40
C LEU A 202 -20.69 -8.21 -26.68
N SER A 203 -21.75 -7.98 -27.46
CA SER A 203 -21.73 -7.06 -28.62
C SER A 203 -21.88 -5.62 -28.10
N LEU A 204 -20.88 -5.15 -27.38
CA LEU A 204 -20.88 -3.81 -26.77
C LEU A 204 -20.17 -2.76 -27.64
N VAL A 205 -19.68 -3.12 -28.83
CA VAL A 205 -18.94 -2.20 -29.70
C VAL A 205 -19.53 -2.23 -31.11
N GLU A 206 -20.28 -1.19 -31.47
CA GLU A 206 -20.53 -0.88 -32.89
C GLU A 206 -19.18 -0.61 -33.57
N ASN A 207 -18.93 -1.33 -34.68
CA ASN A 207 -17.76 -1.25 -35.56
C ASN A 207 -16.45 -1.93 -35.14
N VAL A 208 -16.47 -3.01 -34.34
CA VAL A 208 -15.26 -3.84 -34.20
C VAL A 208 -15.53 -5.32 -34.40
N VAL A 209 -14.78 -5.89 -35.35
CA VAL A 209 -14.75 -7.30 -35.74
C VAL A 209 -14.80 -8.20 -34.50
N CYS A 210 -15.88 -8.97 -34.39
CA CYS A 210 -15.95 -10.15 -33.55
C CYS A 210 -14.72 -11.03 -33.82
N SER A 211 -13.73 -10.96 -32.95
CA SER A 211 -12.79 -12.05 -32.83
C SER A 211 -13.58 -13.20 -32.21
N ASP A 212 -13.68 -14.34 -32.90
CA ASP A 212 -14.28 -15.61 -32.43
C ASP A 212 -13.67 -16.19 -31.13
N LYS A 213 -12.86 -15.41 -30.43
CA LYS A 213 -12.14 -15.77 -29.22
C LYS A 213 -13.06 -15.56 -28.01
N LYS A 214 -13.31 -16.63 -27.24
CA LYS A 214 -14.10 -16.57 -25.99
C LYS A 214 -13.20 -16.35 -24.75
N GLY A 215 -13.76 -15.78 -23.69
CA GLY A 215 -13.13 -15.64 -22.37
C GLY A 215 -11.92 -14.69 -22.35
N ALA A 216 -10.82 -15.09 -21.70
CA ALA A 216 -9.63 -14.25 -21.49
C ALA A 216 -9.00 -13.71 -22.79
N ALA A 217 -9.23 -14.37 -23.93
CA ALA A 217 -8.75 -13.89 -25.23
C ALA A 217 -9.57 -12.72 -25.80
N ALA A 218 -10.88 -12.66 -25.52
CA ALA A 218 -11.72 -11.50 -25.84
C ALA A 218 -11.36 -10.29 -24.97
N ALA A 219 -11.19 -10.53 -23.66
CA ALA A 219 -10.79 -9.48 -22.72
C ALA A 219 -9.46 -8.82 -23.14
N ARG A 220 -8.46 -9.63 -23.56
CA ARG A 220 -7.21 -9.09 -24.12
C ARG A 220 -7.43 -8.26 -25.38
N ALA A 221 -8.29 -8.69 -26.30
CA ALA A 221 -8.56 -7.93 -27.51
C ALA A 221 -9.15 -6.54 -27.20
N ILE A 222 -9.98 -6.44 -26.17
CA ILE A 222 -10.53 -5.17 -25.68
C ILE A 222 -9.41 -4.28 -25.13
N PHE A 223 -8.49 -4.82 -24.32
CA PHE A 223 -7.33 -4.06 -23.84
C PHE A 223 -6.40 -3.60 -24.97
N GLU A 224 -6.12 -4.44 -25.97
CA GLU A 224 -5.29 -4.02 -27.12
C GLU A 224 -5.95 -2.89 -27.92
N GLN A 225 -7.28 -2.88 -28.06
CA GLN A 225 -8.01 -1.78 -28.69
C GLN A 225 -7.97 -0.51 -27.83
N ALA A 226 -8.09 -0.67 -26.51
CA ALA A 226 -7.97 0.44 -25.58
C ALA A 226 -6.57 1.09 -25.67
N LEU A 227 -5.51 0.30 -25.82
CA LEU A 227 -4.14 0.80 -26.02
C LEU A 227 -3.98 1.57 -27.33
N VAL A 228 -4.61 1.14 -28.43
CA VAL A 228 -4.59 1.88 -29.70
C VAL A 228 -5.27 3.25 -29.55
N ARG A 229 -6.33 3.33 -28.74
CA ARG A 229 -7.10 4.56 -28.54
C ARG A 229 -6.51 5.48 -27.47
N LEU A 230 -5.95 4.90 -26.41
CA LEU A 230 -5.46 5.55 -25.20
C LEU A 230 -4.14 4.89 -24.76
N PRO A 231 -2.99 5.27 -25.35
CA PRO A 231 -1.69 4.80 -24.90
C PRO A 231 -1.26 5.58 -23.65
N THR A 232 -1.93 5.35 -22.52
CA THR A 232 -1.62 5.98 -21.23
C THR A 232 -0.97 4.99 -20.27
N GLU A 233 -0.15 5.49 -19.33
CA GLU A 233 0.49 4.64 -18.31
C GLU A 233 -0.56 3.86 -17.50
N THR A 234 -1.69 4.48 -17.19
CA THR A 234 -2.82 3.88 -16.46
C THR A 234 -3.46 2.71 -17.21
N MET A 235 -3.61 2.79 -18.55
CA MET A 235 -4.09 1.67 -19.36
C MET A 235 -3.15 0.48 -19.29
N TRP A 236 -1.84 0.72 -19.41
CA TRP A 236 -0.83 -0.33 -19.29
C TRP A 236 -0.85 -0.98 -17.90
N LYS A 237 -0.97 -0.18 -16.82
CA LYS A 237 -1.11 -0.69 -15.46
C LYS A 237 -2.32 -1.61 -15.30
N LEU A 238 -3.50 -1.18 -15.74
CA LEU A 238 -4.73 -1.97 -15.64
C LEU A 238 -4.62 -3.27 -16.44
N TYR A 239 -4.02 -3.22 -17.63
CA TYR A 239 -3.85 -4.41 -18.46
C TYR A 239 -2.84 -5.40 -17.87
N ILE A 240 -1.70 -4.91 -17.33
CA ILE A 240 -0.71 -5.73 -16.63
C ILE A 240 -1.35 -6.39 -15.41
N GLN A 241 -2.06 -5.62 -14.57
CA GLN A 241 -2.75 -6.14 -13.39
C GLN A 241 -3.76 -7.23 -13.77
N PHE A 242 -4.55 -7.00 -14.83
CA PHE A 242 -5.49 -8.01 -15.34
C PHE A 242 -4.79 -9.31 -15.78
N GLN A 243 -3.64 -9.24 -16.46
CA GLN A 243 -2.89 -10.43 -16.84
C GLN A 243 -2.25 -11.14 -15.63
N LEU A 244 -1.80 -10.41 -14.61
CA LEU A 244 -1.27 -10.97 -13.37
C LEU A 244 -2.35 -11.70 -12.57
N GLU A 245 -3.55 -11.13 -12.42
CA GLU A 245 -4.68 -11.83 -11.78
C GLU A 245 -5.05 -13.12 -12.54
N LEU A 246 -5.00 -13.08 -13.88
CA LEU A 246 -5.18 -14.29 -14.68
C LEU A 246 -4.07 -15.31 -14.44
N LEU A 247 -2.82 -14.89 -14.20
CA LEU A 247 -1.73 -15.79 -13.85
C LEU A 247 -2.01 -16.51 -12.53
N GLU A 248 -2.47 -15.79 -11.50
CA GLU A 248 -2.82 -16.35 -10.19
C GLU A 248 -3.94 -17.38 -10.28
N GLN A 249 -4.93 -17.15 -11.15
CA GLN A 249 -6.04 -18.07 -11.41
C GLN A 249 -5.68 -19.24 -12.34
N SER A 250 -4.41 -19.58 -12.50
CA SER A 250 -3.99 -20.71 -13.35
C SER A 250 -4.08 -22.03 -12.60
N SER A 251 -4.86 -22.97 -13.14
CA SER A 251 -5.05 -24.30 -12.53
C SER A 251 -4.02 -25.33 -13.01
N SER A 252 -3.22 -24.99 -14.03
CA SER A 252 -2.22 -25.88 -14.63
C SER A 252 -0.91 -25.14 -14.88
N GLU A 253 0.21 -25.79 -14.60
CA GLU A 253 1.56 -25.29 -14.83
C GLU A 253 1.80 -24.87 -16.30
N LYS A 254 1.23 -25.61 -17.27
CA LYS A 254 1.30 -25.25 -18.70
C LYS A 254 0.55 -23.95 -19.01
N GLN A 255 -0.57 -23.72 -18.32
CA GLN A 255 -1.38 -22.51 -18.47
C GLN A 255 -0.71 -21.31 -17.77
N ALA A 256 -0.12 -21.53 -16.59
CA ALA A 256 0.70 -20.57 -15.88
C ALA A 256 1.87 -20.11 -16.76
N ALA A 257 2.66 -21.04 -17.31
CA ALA A 257 3.80 -20.72 -18.18
C ALA A 257 3.40 -19.98 -19.48
N LYS A 258 2.21 -20.27 -20.04
CA LYS A 258 1.70 -19.52 -21.19
C LYS A 258 1.30 -18.09 -20.82
N ARG A 259 0.59 -17.92 -19.69
CA ARG A 259 0.17 -16.59 -19.20
C ARG A 259 1.38 -15.75 -18.76
N LEU A 260 2.38 -16.36 -18.15
CA LEU A 260 3.63 -15.72 -17.75
C LEU A 260 4.38 -15.14 -18.94
N ARG A 261 4.54 -15.93 -20.02
CA ARG A 261 5.11 -15.43 -21.29
C ARG A 261 4.31 -14.27 -21.88
N GLN A 262 2.99 -14.25 -21.70
CA GLN A 262 2.14 -13.15 -22.16
C GLN A 262 2.38 -11.88 -21.32
N VAL A 263 2.48 -12.00 -19.99
CA VAL A 263 2.82 -10.88 -19.09
C VAL A 263 4.19 -10.30 -19.43
N VAL A 264 5.21 -11.14 -19.61
CA VAL A 264 6.58 -10.70 -19.95
C VAL A 264 6.60 -9.94 -21.29
N ASN A 265 5.93 -10.47 -22.32
CA ASN A 265 5.84 -9.79 -23.61
C ASN A 265 5.11 -8.44 -23.48
N LEU A 266 4.04 -8.39 -22.68
CA LEU A 266 3.28 -7.17 -22.45
C LEU A 266 4.13 -6.10 -21.75
N MET A 267 4.86 -6.47 -20.69
CA MET A 267 5.77 -5.57 -19.98
C MET A 267 6.92 -5.10 -20.88
N GLN A 268 7.44 -5.97 -21.75
CA GLN A 268 8.44 -5.60 -22.75
C GLN A 268 7.91 -4.56 -23.74
N ARG A 269 6.67 -4.71 -24.23
CA ARG A 269 6.01 -3.73 -25.10
C ARG A 269 5.79 -2.40 -24.38
N ALA A 270 5.26 -2.44 -23.16
CA ALA A 270 5.06 -1.24 -22.33
C ALA A 270 6.39 -0.50 -22.08
N SER A 271 7.49 -1.24 -21.91
CA SER A 271 8.83 -0.67 -21.79
C SER A 271 9.32 -0.04 -23.08
N SER A 272 9.02 -0.63 -24.26
CA SER A 272 9.41 -0.07 -25.55
C SER A 272 8.65 1.21 -25.91
N GLU A 273 7.44 1.38 -25.38
CA GLU A 273 6.62 2.58 -25.55
C GLU A 273 6.90 3.65 -24.48
N GLU A 274 7.85 3.41 -23.56
CA GLU A 274 8.20 4.31 -22.46
C GLU A 274 7.01 4.66 -21.53
N LEU A 275 6.03 3.77 -21.38
CA LEU A 275 4.84 4.01 -20.54
C LEU A 275 4.81 3.17 -19.25
N LEU A 276 5.85 2.36 -19.03
CA LEU A 276 5.98 1.55 -17.82
C LEU A 276 6.49 2.40 -16.65
N THR A 277 5.77 2.42 -15.52
CA THR A 277 6.25 3.05 -14.29
C THR A 277 7.33 2.21 -13.61
N PHE A 278 8.17 2.85 -12.79
CA PHE A 278 9.30 2.20 -12.13
C PHE A 278 8.91 1.00 -11.25
N GLU A 279 7.82 1.08 -10.49
CA GLU A 279 7.31 -0.03 -9.66
C GLU A 279 7.03 -1.29 -10.50
N HIS A 280 6.35 -1.11 -11.64
CA HIS A 280 6.01 -2.21 -12.53
C HIS A 280 7.25 -2.77 -13.23
N HIS A 281 8.28 -1.94 -13.43
CA HIS A 281 9.58 -2.39 -13.92
C HIS A 281 10.32 -3.25 -12.90
N GLN A 282 10.30 -2.87 -11.62
CA GLN A 282 10.84 -3.70 -10.54
C GLN A 282 10.10 -5.05 -10.44
N GLU A 283 8.77 -5.03 -10.53
CA GLU A 283 7.96 -6.25 -10.58
C GLU A 283 8.33 -7.13 -11.79
N TRP A 284 8.51 -6.53 -12.97
CA TRP A 284 8.93 -7.25 -14.17
C TRP A 284 10.27 -7.97 -13.98
N VAL A 285 11.26 -7.31 -13.37
CA VAL A 285 12.56 -7.91 -13.07
C VAL A 285 12.42 -9.07 -12.09
N LYS A 286 11.65 -8.89 -11.00
CA LYS A 286 11.38 -9.96 -10.02
C LYS A 286 10.68 -11.16 -10.67
N LEU A 287 9.74 -10.92 -11.57
CA LEU A 287 9.07 -11.97 -12.34
C LEU A 287 10.08 -12.74 -13.21
N LEU A 288 10.97 -12.05 -13.93
CA LEU A 288 12.01 -12.69 -14.75
C LEU A 288 13.00 -13.51 -13.91
N GLN A 289 13.39 -13.02 -12.73
CA GLN A 289 14.20 -13.77 -11.77
C GLN A 289 13.51 -15.07 -11.34
N ASN A 290 12.22 -15.01 -11.01
CA ASN A 290 11.44 -16.19 -10.64
C ASN A 290 11.29 -17.18 -11.80
N CYS A 291 11.27 -16.70 -13.05
CA CYS A 291 11.27 -17.53 -14.26
C CYS A 291 12.62 -18.20 -14.54
N LYS A 292 13.67 -17.88 -13.77
CA LYS A 292 15.07 -18.26 -14.04
C LYS A 292 15.62 -17.73 -15.37
N GLU A 293 15.00 -16.68 -15.92
CA GLU A 293 15.48 -16.00 -17.13
C GLU A 293 16.47 -14.88 -16.75
N HIS A 294 17.64 -15.30 -16.25
CA HIS A 294 18.63 -14.37 -15.67
C HIS A 294 19.16 -13.33 -16.68
N ASP A 295 19.38 -13.71 -17.94
CA ASP A 295 19.87 -12.79 -18.97
C ASP A 295 18.81 -11.73 -19.35
N ALA A 296 17.54 -12.13 -19.43
CA ALA A 296 16.44 -11.21 -19.69
C ALA A 296 16.22 -10.25 -18.52
N ALA A 297 16.32 -10.75 -17.28
CA ALA A 297 16.23 -9.91 -16.07
C ALA A 297 17.33 -8.84 -16.05
N LEU A 298 18.54 -9.19 -16.45
CA LEU A 298 19.68 -8.26 -16.52
C LEU A 298 19.51 -7.22 -17.63
N ALA A 299 19.08 -7.63 -18.83
CA ALA A 299 18.79 -6.69 -19.91
C ALA A 299 17.67 -5.71 -19.51
N CYS A 300 16.65 -6.21 -18.81
CA CYS A 300 15.57 -5.41 -18.25
C CYS A 300 16.09 -4.42 -17.19
N ALA A 301 16.96 -4.86 -16.27
CA ALA A 301 17.57 -3.97 -15.27
C ALA A 301 18.46 -2.89 -15.90
N GLN A 302 19.23 -3.22 -16.95
CA GLN A 302 20.02 -2.25 -17.70
C GLN A 302 19.14 -1.21 -18.40
N ALA A 303 18.00 -1.63 -18.97
CA ALA A 303 17.02 -0.71 -19.54
C ALA A 303 16.44 0.24 -18.48
N SER A 304 16.22 -0.26 -17.25
CA SER A 304 15.75 0.55 -16.12
C SER A 304 16.71 1.69 -15.79
N VAL A 305 18.00 1.39 -15.76
CA VAL A 305 19.06 2.35 -15.43
C VAL A 305 19.20 3.40 -16.52
N LYS A 306 19.08 3.02 -17.80
CA LYS A 306 19.09 3.99 -18.90
C LYS A 306 17.92 4.99 -18.81
N ARG A 307 16.75 4.52 -18.39
CA ARG A 307 15.53 5.33 -18.29
C ARG A 307 15.48 6.18 -17.03
N TRP A 308 15.87 5.61 -15.88
CA TRP A 308 15.86 6.25 -14.57
C TRP A 308 17.28 6.37 -14.01
N ALA A 309 18.18 7.01 -14.76
CA ALA A 309 19.60 7.09 -14.43
C ALA A 309 19.91 7.69 -13.05
N LYS A 310 19.02 8.55 -12.53
CA LYS A 310 19.16 9.16 -11.20
C LYS A 310 18.56 8.33 -10.06
N SER A 311 17.81 7.27 -10.36
CA SER A 311 17.13 6.46 -9.34
C SER A 311 18.09 5.47 -8.69
N VAL A 312 18.29 5.60 -7.38
CA VAL A 312 19.13 4.69 -6.59
C VAL A 312 18.61 3.25 -6.67
N GLU A 313 17.29 3.08 -6.60
CA GLU A 313 16.65 1.77 -6.58
C GLU A 313 16.86 1.02 -7.90
N ALA A 314 16.90 1.72 -9.04
CA ALA A 314 17.15 1.12 -10.35
C ALA A 314 18.57 0.54 -10.41
N TRP A 315 19.54 1.29 -9.91
CA TRP A 315 20.93 0.87 -9.84
C TRP A 315 21.16 -0.26 -8.84
N LEU A 316 20.55 -0.22 -7.65
CA LEU A 316 20.64 -1.30 -6.67
C LEU A 316 20.12 -2.62 -7.24
N LEU A 317 18.99 -2.59 -7.94
CA LEU A 317 18.41 -3.77 -8.58
C LEU A 317 19.33 -4.34 -9.69
N LEU A 318 19.97 -3.47 -10.49
CA LEU A 318 20.98 -3.91 -11.46
C LEU A 318 22.20 -4.55 -10.77
N LEU A 319 22.70 -3.92 -9.70
CA LEU A 319 23.87 -4.40 -8.95
C LEU A 319 23.58 -5.73 -8.26
N GLU A 320 22.40 -5.92 -7.67
CA GLU A 320 21.99 -7.21 -7.08
C GLU A 320 21.96 -8.34 -8.11
N LEU A 321 21.42 -8.06 -9.30
CA LEU A 321 21.39 -9.02 -10.40
C LEU A 321 22.78 -9.37 -10.92
N LEU A 322 23.65 -8.36 -11.04
CA LEU A 322 25.04 -8.57 -11.41
C LEU A 322 25.68 -9.47 -10.35
N ILE A 323 25.68 -9.10 -9.08
CA ILE A 323 26.30 -9.88 -8.00
C ILE A 323 25.80 -11.33 -7.95
N GLY A 324 24.50 -11.56 -8.15
CA GLY A 324 23.92 -12.91 -8.19
C GLY A 324 24.44 -13.80 -9.33
N ARG A 325 24.97 -13.24 -10.41
CA ARG A 325 25.59 -13.98 -11.53
C ARG A 325 27.05 -14.35 -11.24
N GLY A 326 27.69 -13.68 -10.28
CA GLY A 326 29.12 -13.78 -10.03
C GLY A 326 29.99 -13.14 -11.13
N PRO A 327 29.81 -11.84 -11.44
CA PRO A 327 30.75 -11.11 -12.28
C PRO A 327 32.13 -11.14 -11.63
N GLY A 328 33.17 -11.05 -12.46
CA GLY A 328 34.51 -10.77 -11.95
C GLY A 328 34.48 -9.47 -11.14
N ALA A 329 35.29 -9.40 -10.10
CA ALA A 329 35.28 -8.25 -9.17
C ALA A 329 35.53 -6.91 -9.89
N GLU A 330 36.35 -6.91 -10.94
CA GLU A 330 36.59 -5.73 -11.78
C GLU A 330 35.31 -5.20 -12.47
N ASP A 331 34.46 -6.10 -12.98
CA ASP A 331 33.23 -5.72 -13.67
C ASP A 331 32.18 -5.20 -12.66
N ALA A 332 32.14 -5.80 -11.47
CA ALA A 332 31.31 -5.30 -10.38
C ALA A 332 31.76 -3.90 -9.92
N LEU A 333 33.08 -3.68 -9.79
CA LEU A 333 33.64 -2.37 -9.45
C LEU A 333 33.27 -1.30 -10.46
N LYS A 334 33.44 -1.57 -11.76
CA LYS A 334 33.01 -0.66 -12.83
C LYS A 334 31.52 -0.35 -12.72
N ALA A 335 30.68 -1.35 -12.48
CA ALA A 335 29.24 -1.14 -12.31
C ALA A 335 28.90 -0.26 -11.09
N PHE A 336 29.63 -0.39 -9.98
CA PHE A 336 29.47 0.50 -8.82
C PHE A 336 29.94 1.93 -9.12
N GLU A 337 31.06 2.10 -9.83
CA GLU A 337 31.55 3.43 -10.24
C GLU A 337 30.58 4.11 -11.21
N ASP A 338 30.04 3.38 -12.18
CA ASP A 338 29.01 3.86 -13.09
C ASP A 338 27.76 4.33 -12.33
N ALA A 339 27.29 3.54 -11.37
CA ALA A 339 26.16 3.90 -10.52
C ALA A 339 26.41 5.18 -9.72
N LEU A 340 27.57 5.29 -9.08
CA LEU A 340 27.95 6.47 -8.28
C LEU A 340 28.16 7.73 -9.14
N SER A 341 28.51 7.57 -10.42
CA SER A 341 28.63 8.69 -11.36
C SER A 341 27.26 9.24 -11.82
N ALA A 342 26.24 8.40 -11.87
CA ALA A 342 24.91 8.74 -12.38
C ALA A 342 23.94 9.24 -11.29
N ILE A 343 24.09 8.75 -10.06
CA ILE A 343 23.19 9.03 -8.92
C ILE A 343 23.55 10.36 -8.24
N SER A 344 22.57 10.97 -7.57
CA SER A 344 22.81 12.11 -6.69
C SER A 344 23.75 11.72 -5.53
N LYS A 345 24.77 12.54 -5.26
CA LYS A 345 25.74 12.22 -4.20
C LYS A 345 25.11 12.08 -2.81
N GLN A 346 23.98 12.74 -2.56
CA GLN A 346 23.25 12.70 -1.29
C GLN A 346 22.60 11.33 -1.05
N GLU A 347 22.04 10.73 -2.10
CA GLU A 347 21.30 9.46 -1.98
C GLU A 347 22.20 8.24 -2.26
N SER A 348 23.50 8.44 -2.44
CA SER A 348 24.46 7.38 -2.81
C SER A 348 24.79 6.38 -1.70
N LEU A 349 24.41 6.66 -0.44
CA LEU A 349 24.75 5.84 0.73
C LEU A 349 24.38 4.35 0.60
N PRO A 350 23.20 3.97 0.10
CA PRO A 350 22.85 2.56 -0.08
C PRO A 350 23.78 1.83 -1.05
N VAL A 351 24.22 2.49 -2.12
CA VAL A 351 25.16 1.91 -3.10
C VAL A 351 26.52 1.67 -2.44
N TRP A 352 27.01 2.61 -1.64
CA TRP A 352 28.25 2.44 -0.88
C TRP A 352 28.22 1.27 0.09
N ARG A 353 27.11 1.09 0.81
CA ARG A 353 26.92 -0.06 1.71
C ARG A 353 26.99 -1.37 0.94
N ARG A 354 26.22 -1.48 -0.14
CA ARG A 354 26.15 -2.70 -0.95
C ARG A 354 27.50 -3.02 -1.60
N ALA A 355 28.21 -2.00 -2.10
CA ALA A 355 29.55 -2.13 -2.65
C ALA A 355 30.54 -2.63 -1.60
N THR A 356 30.49 -2.09 -0.39
CA THR A 356 31.40 -2.51 0.69
C THR A 356 31.18 -3.96 1.09
N GLU A 357 29.94 -4.39 1.23
CA GLU A 357 29.61 -5.77 1.55
C GLU A 357 30.19 -6.72 0.50
N PHE A 358 29.97 -6.44 -0.78
CA PHE A 358 30.48 -7.25 -1.88
C PHE A 358 32.02 -7.24 -1.98
N LEU A 359 32.65 -6.06 -1.90
CA LEU A 359 34.10 -5.95 -2.03
C LEU A 359 34.82 -6.59 -0.85
N SER A 360 34.28 -6.46 0.36
CA SER A 360 34.89 -7.07 1.55
C SER A 360 34.90 -8.60 1.50
N SER A 361 33.98 -9.22 0.74
CA SER A 361 33.95 -10.68 0.56
C SER A 361 34.82 -11.15 -0.61
N GLU A 362 34.78 -10.46 -1.76
CA GLU A 362 35.44 -10.92 -2.98
C GLU A 362 36.87 -10.37 -3.15
N VAL A 363 37.08 -9.06 -2.91
CA VAL A 363 38.39 -8.39 -3.09
C VAL A 363 38.69 -7.45 -1.91
N PRO A 364 39.18 -8.03 -0.80
CA PRO A 364 39.60 -7.28 0.38
C PRO A 364 40.59 -6.15 0.11
N GLU A 365 41.52 -6.35 -0.84
CA GLU A 365 42.61 -5.42 -1.12
C GLU A 365 42.12 -4.09 -1.73
N GLU A 366 41.10 -4.14 -2.57
CA GLU A 366 40.54 -2.97 -3.28
C GLU A 366 39.43 -2.26 -2.48
N THR A 367 38.92 -2.92 -1.43
CA THR A 367 37.84 -2.39 -0.58
C THR A 367 38.22 -1.06 0.07
N ILE A 368 39.43 -0.96 0.64
CA ILE A 368 39.89 0.26 1.33
C ILE A 368 40.09 1.42 0.35
N PRO A 369 40.87 1.28 -0.75
CA PRO A 369 41.03 2.35 -1.75
C PRO A 369 39.70 2.83 -2.33
N PHE A 370 38.76 1.92 -2.57
CA PHE A 370 37.43 2.27 -3.07
C PHE A 370 36.65 3.11 -2.05
N LEU A 371 36.61 2.69 -0.79
CA LEU A 371 35.89 3.42 0.26
C LEU A 371 36.53 4.76 0.62
N GLU A 372 37.83 4.95 0.42
CA GLU A 372 38.46 6.28 0.62
C GLU A 372 37.86 7.34 -0.30
N LYS A 373 37.32 6.96 -1.47
CA LYS A 373 36.60 7.88 -2.37
C LYS A 373 35.32 8.42 -1.73
N ALA A 374 34.66 7.64 -0.86
CA ALA A 374 33.44 8.04 -0.15
C ALA A 374 33.68 9.18 0.87
N LEU A 375 34.94 9.46 1.24
CA LEU A 375 35.27 10.58 2.14
C LEU A 375 35.01 11.96 1.49
N PHE A 376 34.97 12.03 0.15
CA PHE A 376 34.70 13.25 -0.61
C PHE A 376 33.21 13.47 -0.93
N TYR A 377 32.34 12.62 -0.38
CA TYR A 377 30.88 12.68 -0.55
C TYR A 377 30.20 13.47 0.58
N PRO A 378 28.89 13.75 0.49
CA PRO A 378 28.14 14.47 1.51
C PRO A 378 28.28 13.86 2.91
N ASN A 379 27.96 14.68 3.93
CA ASN A 379 28.23 14.38 5.34
C ASN A 379 27.80 12.97 5.77
N ASP A 380 26.60 12.52 5.39
CA ASP A 380 26.08 11.21 5.80
C ASP A 380 26.93 10.04 5.27
N VAL A 381 27.36 10.14 4.02
CA VAL A 381 28.25 9.16 3.38
C VAL A 381 29.64 9.22 3.98
N CYS A 382 30.16 10.43 4.21
CA CYS A 382 31.49 10.65 4.78
C CYS A 382 31.58 10.08 6.21
N ILE A 383 30.57 10.34 7.06
CA ILE A 383 30.48 9.82 8.43
C ILE A 383 30.47 8.29 8.42
N TRP A 384 29.56 7.70 7.64
CA TRP A 384 29.45 6.25 7.52
C TRP A 384 30.76 5.63 7.01
N ALA A 385 31.39 6.24 5.99
CA ALA A 385 32.64 5.75 5.42
C ALA A 385 33.79 5.80 6.44
N LYS A 386 33.87 6.83 7.29
CA LYS A 386 34.89 6.92 8.35
C LYS A 386 34.75 5.80 9.37
N GLU A 387 33.52 5.54 9.83
CA GLU A 387 33.23 4.45 10.75
C GLU A 387 33.63 3.10 10.14
N LYS A 388 33.24 2.85 8.89
CA LYS A 388 33.51 1.57 8.22
C LYS A 388 34.99 1.37 7.87
N LEU A 389 35.66 2.41 7.37
CA LEU A 389 37.10 2.37 7.09
C LEU A 389 37.93 2.11 8.34
N LEU A 390 37.51 2.62 9.50
CA LEU A 390 38.21 2.36 10.76
C LEU A 390 38.18 0.86 11.10
N GLU A 391 37.02 0.22 10.99
CA GLU A 391 36.87 -1.23 11.19
C GLU A 391 37.72 -2.01 10.19
N LEU A 392 37.59 -1.72 8.89
CA LEU A 392 38.26 -2.48 7.84
C LEU A 392 39.78 -2.33 7.93
N LYS A 393 40.30 -1.14 8.22
CA LYS A 393 41.74 -0.92 8.43
C LYS A 393 42.25 -1.67 9.66
N CYS A 394 41.45 -1.79 10.71
CA CYS A 394 41.80 -2.60 11.87
C CYS A 394 41.84 -4.09 11.51
N LEU A 395 40.87 -4.58 10.74
CA LEU A 395 40.78 -5.98 10.31
C LEU A 395 41.93 -6.39 9.38
N TYR A 396 42.27 -5.58 8.37
CA TYR A 396 43.27 -5.95 7.36
C TYR A 396 44.71 -5.53 7.69
N HIS A 397 44.89 -4.42 8.43
CA HIS A 397 46.22 -3.84 8.70
C HIS A 397 46.53 -3.68 10.19
N GLY A 398 45.64 -4.15 11.07
CA GLY A 398 45.82 -4.14 12.52
C GLY A 398 45.58 -2.78 13.19
N TYR A 399 45.65 -2.79 14.53
CA TYR A 399 45.33 -1.64 15.39
C TYR A 399 46.17 -0.39 15.12
N ASN A 400 47.45 -0.55 14.75
CA ASN A 400 48.34 0.59 14.48
C ASN A 400 47.90 1.38 13.24
N ALA A 401 47.40 0.70 12.21
CA ALA A 401 46.85 1.35 11.02
C ALA A 401 45.54 2.08 11.34
N ALA A 402 44.66 1.46 12.14
CA ALA A 402 43.43 2.07 12.62
C ALA A 402 43.72 3.36 13.43
N ARG A 403 44.71 3.34 14.32
CA ARG A 403 45.13 4.53 15.09
C ARG A 403 45.66 5.66 14.21
N LYS A 404 46.50 5.34 13.21
CA LYS A 404 46.99 6.34 12.24
C LYS A 404 45.83 6.96 11.45
N PHE A 405 44.87 6.13 11.03
CA PHE A 405 43.67 6.60 10.34
C PHE A 405 42.80 7.47 11.23
N TYR A 406 42.54 7.06 12.47
CA TYR A 406 41.79 7.83 13.46
C TYR A 406 42.38 9.23 13.65
N LYS A 407 43.71 9.33 13.89
CA LYS A 407 44.41 10.63 14.00
C LYS A 407 44.26 11.50 12.75
N ARG A 408 44.31 10.90 11.55
CA ARG A 408 44.07 11.62 10.28
C ARG A 408 42.63 12.14 10.19
N MET A 409 41.65 11.33 10.60
CA MET A 409 40.23 11.67 10.50
C MET A 409 39.79 12.72 11.52
N LEU A 410 40.44 12.82 12.69
CA LEU A 410 40.15 13.88 13.69
C LEU A 410 40.22 15.29 13.08
N ASN A 411 41.14 15.50 12.14
CA ASN A 411 41.35 16.79 11.47
C ASN A 411 40.34 17.05 10.34
N LEU A 412 39.58 16.04 9.91
CA LEU A 412 38.64 16.14 8.79
C LEU A 412 37.21 16.01 9.32
N LYS A 413 36.51 17.15 9.47
CA LYS A 413 35.08 17.18 9.82
C LYS A 413 34.20 16.80 8.61
N PRO A 414 32.98 16.27 8.82
CA PRO A 414 32.31 15.97 10.10
C PRO A 414 32.73 14.64 10.73
N LEU A 415 32.58 14.53 12.04
CA LEU A 415 32.76 13.29 12.82
C LEU A 415 31.41 12.84 13.38
N SER A 416 31.35 11.63 13.93
CA SER A 416 30.18 11.10 14.64
C SER A 416 30.57 10.56 16.01
N VAL A 417 29.61 10.49 16.93
CA VAL A 417 29.78 9.83 18.23
C VAL A 417 30.14 8.35 18.03
N ASN A 418 29.52 7.70 17.04
CA ASN A 418 29.80 6.32 16.68
C ASN A 418 31.24 6.10 16.21
N PHE A 419 31.85 7.06 15.50
CA PHE A 419 33.26 6.96 15.11
C PHE A 419 34.19 6.86 16.33
N PHE A 420 33.93 7.66 17.37
CA PHE A 420 34.67 7.59 18.62
C PHE A 420 34.39 6.29 19.38
N GLN A 421 33.11 5.93 19.50
CA GLN A 421 32.70 4.67 20.14
C GLN A 421 33.37 3.47 19.49
N ARG A 422 33.44 3.45 18.15
CA ARG A 422 34.03 2.33 17.41
C ARG A 422 35.53 2.21 17.65
N MET A 423 36.25 3.33 17.75
CA MET A 423 37.66 3.32 18.12
C MET A 423 37.87 2.78 19.55
N ILE A 424 37.01 3.19 20.49
CA ILE A 424 37.04 2.70 21.87
C ILE A 424 36.76 1.20 21.94
N ASP A 425 35.75 0.71 21.21
CA ASP A 425 35.40 -0.71 21.16
C ASP A 425 36.55 -1.55 20.57
N LEU A 426 37.22 -1.07 19.52
CA LEU A 426 38.39 -1.71 18.93
C LEU A 426 39.59 -1.73 19.89
N GLU A 427 39.80 -0.68 20.68
CA GLU A 427 40.89 -0.65 21.65
C GLU A 427 40.60 -1.58 22.84
N ASN A 428 39.32 -1.65 23.27
CA ASN A 428 38.86 -2.59 24.30
C ASN A 428 38.87 -4.06 23.87
N SER A 429 38.82 -4.36 22.56
CA SER A 429 38.93 -5.74 22.08
C SER A 429 40.35 -6.31 22.15
N ARG A 430 41.34 -5.51 22.58
CA ARG A 430 42.72 -5.96 22.79
C ARG A 430 42.84 -6.70 24.12
N VAL A 431 43.80 -7.62 24.20
CA VAL A 431 44.10 -8.40 25.41
C VAL A 431 44.54 -7.50 26.58
N GLN A 432 45.24 -6.40 26.26
CA GLN A 432 45.57 -5.33 27.21
C GLN A 432 45.21 -3.98 26.57
N PRO A 433 44.01 -3.45 26.89
CA PRO A 433 43.64 -2.10 26.48
C PRO A 433 44.56 -1.07 27.12
N ASP A 434 45.09 -0.15 26.31
CA ASP A 434 45.93 0.95 26.81
C ASP A 434 45.02 2.07 27.35
N ALA A 435 45.02 2.23 28.68
CA ALA A 435 44.16 3.19 29.34
C ALA A 435 44.47 4.65 28.95
N ASP A 436 45.72 4.98 28.61
CA ASP A 436 46.08 6.33 28.19
C ASP A 436 45.48 6.67 26.82
N ASN A 437 45.48 5.70 25.89
CA ASN A 437 44.83 5.87 24.59
C ASN A 437 43.31 5.98 24.74
N LEU A 438 42.68 5.14 25.57
CA LEU A 438 41.24 5.19 25.82
C LEU A 438 40.81 6.55 26.39
N ARG A 439 41.54 7.08 27.39
CA ARG A 439 41.31 8.43 27.92
C ARG A 439 41.40 9.48 26.82
N SER A 440 42.40 9.40 25.95
CA SER A 440 42.52 10.35 24.83
C SER A 440 41.30 10.31 23.89
N TYR A 441 40.73 9.13 23.62
CA TYR A 441 39.57 8.99 22.74
C TYR A 441 38.30 9.54 23.38
N PHE A 442 38.10 9.33 24.69
CA PHE A 442 37.01 9.95 25.43
C PHE A 442 37.15 11.48 25.50
N GLU A 443 38.37 11.99 25.72
CA GLU A 443 38.63 13.43 25.71
C GLU A 443 38.32 14.06 24.35
N HIS A 444 38.70 13.42 23.24
CA HIS A 444 38.33 13.90 21.90
C HIS A 444 36.80 13.86 21.67
N ALA A 445 36.12 12.80 22.13
CA ALA A 445 34.67 12.66 21.98
C ALA A 445 33.91 13.74 22.77
N VAL A 446 34.36 14.02 23.99
CA VAL A 446 33.83 15.07 24.86
C VAL A 446 34.09 16.47 24.28
N ALA A 447 35.28 16.72 23.73
CA ALA A 447 35.60 18.01 23.14
C ALA A 447 34.66 18.37 21.96
N GLU A 448 34.18 17.36 21.23
CA GLU A 448 33.32 17.53 20.05
C GLU A 448 31.82 17.43 20.36
N PHE A 449 31.43 16.49 21.21
CA PHE A 449 30.01 16.14 21.46
C PHE A 449 29.58 16.30 22.92
N GLY A 450 30.45 16.83 23.78
CA GLY A 450 30.17 16.96 25.20
C GLY A 450 29.08 17.96 25.56
N GLY A 451 28.68 18.85 24.64
CA GLY A 451 27.53 19.74 24.82
C GLY A 451 26.19 19.08 24.53
N SER A 452 26.15 18.22 23.51
CA SER A 452 24.92 17.68 22.93
C SER A 452 24.65 16.21 23.28
N ASN A 453 25.60 15.50 23.90
CA ASN A 453 25.47 14.07 24.19
C ASN A 453 25.90 13.69 25.61
N VAL A 454 24.89 13.28 26.40
CA VAL A 454 25.02 12.83 27.80
C VAL A 454 25.76 11.48 27.90
N ASP A 455 25.55 10.58 26.95
CA ASP A 455 26.08 9.21 27.00
C ASP A 455 27.62 9.19 26.91
N VAL A 456 28.21 10.14 26.19
CA VAL A 456 29.68 10.26 26.07
C VAL A 456 30.32 10.47 27.45
N TRP A 457 29.74 11.36 28.26
CA TRP A 457 30.20 11.61 29.63
C TRP A 457 29.97 10.42 30.55
N MET A 458 28.80 9.79 30.46
CA MET A 458 28.48 8.61 31.27
C MET A 458 29.43 7.45 30.99
N LYS A 459 29.71 7.17 29.71
CA LYS A 459 30.67 6.14 29.30
C LYS A 459 32.09 6.47 29.75
N TYR A 460 32.49 7.74 29.71
CA TYR A 460 33.81 8.14 30.17
C TYR A 460 33.97 7.94 31.69
N ILE A 461 32.96 8.36 32.48
CA ILE A 461 33.00 8.13 33.93
C ILE A 461 32.98 6.64 34.27
N LEU A 462 32.16 5.85 33.57
CA LEU A 462 32.13 4.39 33.74
C LEU A 462 33.49 3.74 33.42
N PHE A 463 34.20 4.24 32.41
CA PHE A 463 35.54 3.78 32.08
C PHE A 463 36.52 4.04 33.25
N GLU A 464 36.57 5.26 33.80
CA GLU A 464 37.48 5.58 34.92
C GLU A 464 37.16 4.80 36.21
N LEU A 465 35.90 4.40 36.40
CA LEU A 465 35.47 3.63 37.57
C LEU A 465 35.70 2.11 37.44
N LYS A 466 35.61 1.56 36.22
CA LYS A 466 35.62 0.10 36.00
C LYS A 466 36.91 -0.46 35.42
N HIS A 467 37.68 0.34 34.69
CA HIS A 467 38.88 -0.14 34.03
C HIS A 467 39.97 -0.49 35.07
N PRO A 468 40.74 -1.59 34.92
CA PRO A 468 41.79 -1.96 35.88
C PRO A 468 42.85 -0.88 36.11
N GLU A 469 43.11 -0.06 35.09
CA GLU A 469 44.02 1.10 35.13
C GLU A 469 43.26 2.44 35.15
N GLY A 470 41.97 2.43 35.50
CA GLY A 470 41.14 3.61 35.66
C GLY A 470 41.53 4.45 36.89
N LYS A 471 41.24 5.75 36.86
CA LYS A 471 41.48 6.69 37.95
C LYS A 471 40.13 7.11 38.54
N PRO A 472 39.59 6.40 39.54
CA PRO A 472 38.28 6.71 40.10
C PRO A 472 38.19 8.12 40.72
N GLU A 473 39.33 8.68 41.14
CA GLU A 473 39.45 10.06 41.62
C GLU A 473 39.02 11.10 40.58
N GLN A 474 39.19 10.80 39.28
CA GLN A 474 38.81 11.69 38.20
C GLN A 474 37.29 11.69 37.93
N ALA A 475 36.55 10.68 38.40
CA ALA A 475 35.11 10.58 38.15
C ALA A 475 34.33 11.80 38.66
N GLY A 476 34.69 12.34 39.84
CA GLY A 476 34.07 13.55 40.38
C GLY A 476 34.41 14.80 39.56
N VAL A 477 35.63 14.91 39.06
CA VAL A 477 36.07 16.01 38.19
C VAL A 477 35.32 15.97 36.85
N LEU A 478 35.18 14.78 36.27
CA LEU A 478 34.43 14.58 35.02
C LEU A 478 32.94 14.90 35.19
N TYR A 479 32.33 14.53 36.32
CA TYR A 479 30.96 14.91 36.63
C TYR A 479 30.77 16.43 36.62
N HIS A 480 31.64 17.17 37.33
CA HIS A 480 31.57 18.64 37.34
C HIS A 480 31.82 19.25 35.96
N ARG A 481 32.71 18.64 35.16
CA ARG A 481 32.97 19.09 33.79
C ARG A 481 31.74 18.90 32.90
N ALA A 482 31.11 17.73 32.96
CA ALA A 482 29.91 17.40 32.21
C ALA A 482 28.75 18.38 32.50
N VAL A 483 28.47 18.65 33.77
CA VAL A 483 27.42 19.60 34.20
C VAL A 483 27.68 21.02 33.68
N LYS A 484 28.94 21.40 33.48
CA LYS A 484 29.30 22.74 32.97
C LYS A 484 29.24 22.85 31.45
N THR A 485 29.46 21.74 30.74
CA THR A 485 29.57 21.73 29.27
C THR A 485 28.29 21.34 28.56
N LEU A 486 27.43 20.52 29.19
CA LEU A 486 26.17 20.07 28.62
C LEU A 486 25.18 21.23 28.51
N ASP A 487 24.33 21.17 27.49
CA ASP A 487 23.20 22.10 27.35
C ASP A 487 22.25 21.97 28.56
N ASP A 488 21.60 23.09 28.95
CA ASP A 488 20.77 23.17 30.17
C ASP A 488 19.67 22.09 30.22
N ASP A 489 19.05 21.78 29.07
CA ASP A 489 18.00 20.76 28.93
C ASP A 489 18.52 19.34 29.21
N LEU A 490 19.78 19.07 28.87
CA LEU A 490 20.43 17.77 29.01
C LEU A 490 21.09 17.58 30.39
N THR A 491 21.40 18.68 31.06
CA THR A 491 22.09 18.67 32.37
C THR A 491 21.24 17.99 33.44
N ASN A 492 19.94 18.26 33.50
CA ASN A 492 19.03 17.60 34.44
C ASN A 492 18.95 16.08 34.18
N HIS A 493 18.93 15.69 32.91
CA HIS A 493 18.93 14.29 32.52
C HIS A 493 20.23 13.60 32.95
N PHE A 494 21.39 14.22 32.70
CA PHE A 494 22.68 13.71 33.14
C PHE A 494 22.75 13.52 34.66
N ILE A 495 22.33 14.50 35.47
CA ILE A 495 22.34 14.40 36.94
C ILE A 495 21.48 13.21 37.40
N SER A 496 20.30 13.03 36.80
CA SER A 496 19.44 11.88 37.11
C SER A 496 20.09 10.55 36.73
N ALA A 497 20.67 10.45 35.54
CA ALA A 497 21.33 9.24 35.04
C ALA A 497 22.57 8.89 35.89
N TYR A 498 23.34 9.90 36.31
CA TYR A 498 24.49 9.74 37.18
C TYR A 498 24.08 9.26 38.58
N SER A 499 23.01 9.80 39.16
CA SER A 499 22.51 9.37 40.47
C SER A 499 22.00 7.92 40.48
N LEU A 500 21.53 7.44 39.32
CA LEU A 500 21.08 6.07 39.09
C LEU A 500 22.23 5.10 38.77
N MET A 501 23.46 5.58 38.56
CA MET A 501 24.62 4.72 38.43
C MET A 501 24.94 4.06 39.76
N ASP A 502 24.38 2.87 39.95
CA ASP A 502 24.67 2.03 41.10
C ASP A 502 26.07 1.42 40.95
N THR A 503 27.04 2.00 41.65
CA THR A 503 28.45 1.58 41.66
C THR A 503 28.67 0.18 42.23
N ARG A 504 27.62 -0.48 42.77
CA ARG A 504 27.69 -1.78 43.46
C ARG A 504 27.02 -2.95 42.72
N LYS A 505 26.39 -2.73 41.56
CA LYS A 505 25.62 -3.77 40.84
C LYS A 505 26.15 -4.20 39.47
N LEU A 506 27.37 -3.83 39.09
CA LEU A 506 27.98 -4.20 37.81
C LEU A 506 29.44 -4.63 37.97
#